data_AF-A0A2K6EPB6-F1
#
_entry.id   AF-A0A2K6EPB6-F1
#
_cell.length_a   1.000
_cell.length_b   1.000
_cell.length_c   1.000
_cell.angle_alpha   90.00
_cell.angle_beta   90.00
_cell.angle_gamma   90.00
#
_symmetry.space_group_name_H-M   'P 1'
#
loop_
_entity.id
_entity.type
_entity.pdbx_description
1 polymer ?
#
loop_
_entity_poly.entity_id
_entity_poly.type
_entity_poly.pdbx_seq_one_letter_code
_entity_poly.pdbx_strand_id
1 'polypeptide(L)'
;MRDRLPDLMACRKNDDGDTAVVVEKDHFMEDFFHQVEEVRHSISKIAQYVEEVKKNHSIILSAPNPEGKIKEELEDLNKEIKKTPNKIRAKLKAIEQSFDQDESGNRTSVDLRIRRTQHSVLSRKFVEAMTEYNKAQTLFRKRSKGRIQRQLEITGRTTTDAELEEMLESRRPSVFTCDIISDSQITRQDIMKLETSIRELHDMFMDMAMFVETLSPPGSEVGRFQ
;
A
#
# COMPACT_ATOMS: atom_id res chain seq x y z
N MET A 1 -22.61 -23.72 -18.46
CA MET A 1 -24.02 -23.34 -18.74
C MET A 1 -24.15 -23.14 -20.24
N ARG A 2 -25.22 -23.65 -20.87
CA ARG A 2 -25.54 -23.35 -22.28
C ARG A 2 -26.17 -21.96 -22.35
N ASP A 3 -25.77 -21.17 -23.34
CA ASP A 3 -26.35 -19.87 -23.62
C ASP A 3 -27.82 -20.05 -24.04
N ARG A 4 -28.73 -19.40 -23.30
CA ARG A 4 -30.19 -19.43 -23.53
C ARG A 4 -30.74 -18.08 -24.00
N LEU A 5 -29.85 -17.14 -24.30
CA LEU A 5 -30.22 -15.87 -24.93
C LEU A 5 -31.02 -16.05 -26.23
N PRO A 6 -30.75 -17.08 -27.08
CA PRO A 6 -31.55 -17.32 -28.29
C PRO A 6 -33.00 -17.73 -27.98
N ASP A 7 -33.23 -18.54 -26.94
CA ASP A 7 -34.57 -19.01 -26.54
C ASP A 7 -35.44 -17.85 -26.01
N LEU A 8 -34.81 -16.92 -25.27
CA LEU A 8 -35.46 -15.70 -24.77
C LEU A 8 -35.84 -14.73 -25.90
N MET A 9 -35.00 -14.62 -26.93
CA MET A 9 -35.26 -13.77 -28.10
C MET A 9 -36.39 -14.34 -28.97
N ALA A 10 -36.52 -15.68 -29.03
CA ALA A 10 -37.59 -16.34 -29.77
C ALA A 10 -38.98 -16.14 -29.15
N CYS A 11 -39.08 -16.13 -27.82
CA CYS A 11 -40.34 -15.88 -27.10
C CYS A 11 -40.82 -14.42 -27.19
N ARG A 12 -39.94 -13.46 -27.48
CA ARG A 12 -40.27 -12.02 -27.49
C ARG A 12 -41.05 -11.55 -28.73
N LYS A 13 -41.23 -12.41 -29.74
CA LYS A 13 -41.91 -12.04 -31.00
C LYS A 13 -43.45 -12.03 -30.91
N ASN A 14 -44.05 -12.41 -29.78
CA ASN A 14 -45.50 -12.58 -29.65
C ASN A 14 -46.18 -11.66 -28.62
N ASP A 15 -45.49 -10.66 -28.07
CA ASP A 15 -46.09 -9.69 -27.15
C ASP A 15 -45.78 -8.27 -27.64
N ASP A 16 -46.77 -7.69 -28.32
CA ASP A 16 -46.78 -6.34 -28.87
C ASP A 16 -46.94 -5.35 -27.70
N GLY A 17 -45.81 -4.99 -27.13
CA GLY A 17 -45.71 -4.01 -26.06
C GLY A 17 -44.29 -3.50 -26.06
N ASP A 18 -43.96 -2.62 -27.00
CA ASP A 18 -42.71 -1.88 -27.06
C ASP A 18 -42.59 -0.98 -25.81
N THR A 19 -42.31 -1.60 -24.67
CA THR A 19 -41.66 -0.93 -23.56
C THR A 19 -40.22 -0.76 -23.99
N ALA A 20 -40.01 0.25 -24.85
CA ALA A 20 -38.73 0.89 -24.98
C ALA A 20 -38.35 1.33 -23.56
N VAL A 21 -37.56 0.49 -22.89
CA VAL A 21 -36.79 0.94 -21.74
C VAL A 21 -35.89 2.01 -22.32
N VAL A 22 -36.33 3.26 -22.18
CA VAL A 22 -35.45 4.41 -22.35
C VAL A 22 -34.38 4.18 -21.30
N VAL A 23 -33.29 3.55 -21.72
CA VAL A 23 -32.04 3.61 -20.99
C VAL A 23 -31.66 5.06 -21.13
N GLU A 24 -32.18 5.90 -20.23
CA GLU A 24 -31.63 7.22 -19.98
C GLU A 24 -30.14 6.95 -19.79
N LYS A 25 -29.40 7.33 -20.82
CA LYS A 25 -27.93 7.36 -20.82
C LYS A 25 -27.50 8.56 -19.99
N ASP A 26 -28.22 8.81 -18.89
CA ASP A 26 -27.81 9.71 -17.84
C ASP A 26 -26.63 9.04 -17.16
N HIS A 27 -25.60 9.85 -16.95
CA HIS A 27 -24.28 9.50 -16.47
C HIS A 27 -24.33 8.86 -15.07
N PHE A 28 -24.79 7.61 -14.99
CA PHE A 28 -25.01 6.87 -13.76
C PHE A 28 -23.70 6.74 -12.99
N MET A 29 -23.61 7.45 -11.86
CA MET A 29 -22.44 7.47 -10.97
C MET A 29 -21.13 7.84 -11.67
N GLU A 30 -21.13 8.59 -12.77
CA GLU A 30 -19.89 8.85 -13.53
C GLU A 30 -18.81 9.54 -12.67
N ASP A 31 -19.18 10.58 -11.91
CA ASP A 31 -18.27 11.27 -10.99
C ASP A 31 -17.73 10.35 -9.89
N PHE A 32 -18.57 9.44 -9.41
CA PHE A 32 -18.18 8.45 -8.41
C PHE A 32 -17.19 7.43 -9.01
N PHE A 33 -17.47 6.90 -10.19
CA PHE A 33 -16.58 5.97 -10.87
C PHE A 33 -15.26 6.64 -11.28
N HIS A 34 -15.27 7.93 -11.62
CA HIS A 34 -14.06 8.70 -11.84
C HIS A 34 -13.20 8.74 -10.57
N GLN A 35 -13.77 9.08 -9.41
CA GLN A 35 -13.06 9.07 -8.13
C GLN A 35 -12.52 7.68 -7.76
N VAL A 36 -13.32 6.62 -7.96
CA VAL A 36 -12.91 5.22 -7.74
C VAL A 36 -11.70 4.88 -8.61
N GLU A 37 -11.72 5.28 -9.89
CA GLU A 37 -10.64 4.98 -10.82
C GLU A 37 -9.34 5.74 -10.46
N GLU A 38 -9.45 7.00 -10.04
CA GLU A 38 -8.30 7.76 -9.57
C GLU A 38 -7.65 7.14 -8.32
N VAL A 39 -8.46 6.66 -7.38
CA VAL A 39 -7.96 5.96 -6.19
C VAL A 39 -7.31 4.64 -6.59
N ARG A 40 -7.95 3.87 -7.47
CA ARG A 40 -7.41 2.62 -8.00
C ARG A 40 -6.06 2.83 -8.68
N HIS A 41 -5.95 3.84 -9.54
CA HIS A 41 -4.72 4.20 -10.22
C HIS A 41 -3.62 4.59 -9.22
N SER A 42 -3.95 5.38 -8.19
CA SER A 42 -3.01 5.77 -7.14
C SER A 42 -2.49 4.56 -6.34
N ILE A 43 -3.36 3.60 -6.02
CA ILE A 43 -2.95 2.34 -5.36
C ILE A 43 -2.05 1.51 -6.27
N SER A 44 -2.40 1.34 -7.55
CA SER A 44 -1.57 0.64 -8.52
C SER A 44 -0.19 1.27 -8.68
N LYS A 45 -0.12 2.61 -8.64
CA LYS A 45 1.13 3.36 -8.70
C LYS A 45 2.01 3.13 -7.47
N ILE A 46 1.43 3.09 -6.26
CA ILE A 46 2.15 2.67 -5.05
C ILE A 46 2.71 1.26 -5.23
N ALA A 47 1.89 0.30 -5.67
CA ALA A 47 2.35 -1.08 -5.87
C ALA A 47 3.53 -1.17 -6.85
N GLN A 48 3.50 -0.40 -7.95
CA GLN A 48 4.63 -0.31 -8.88
C GLN A 48 5.89 0.27 -8.21
N TYR A 49 5.74 1.35 -7.45
CA TYR A 49 6.87 1.92 -6.70
C TYR A 49 7.45 0.95 -5.68
N VAL A 50 6.63 0.14 -5.02
CA VAL A 50 7.09 -0.90 -4.10
C VAL A 50 7.96 -1.93 -4.81
N GLU A 51 7.60 -2.35 -6.01
CA GLU A 51 8.42 -3.28 -6.79
C GLU A 51 9.76 -2.67 -7.22
N GLU A 52 9.78 -1.40 -7.64
CA GLU A 52 11.03 -0.69 -7.93
C GLU A 52 11.89 -0.50 -6.67
N VAL A 53 11.28 -0.23 -5.52
CA VAL A 53 11.97 -0.17 -4.21
C VAL A 53 12.62 -1.52 -3.90
N LYS A 54 11.92 -2.64 -4.07
CA LYS A 54 12.47 -4.00 -3.88
C LYS A 54 13.67 -4.26 -4.79
N LYS A 55 13.61 -3.81 -6.05
CA LYS A 55 14.70 -3.92 -7.02
C LYS A 55 15.91 -3.09 -6.59
N ASN A 56 15.72 -1.83 -6.22
CA ASN A 56 16.80 -0.95 -5.75
C ASN A 56 17.45 -1.48 -4.47
N HIS A 57 16.65 -1.98 -3.52
CA HIS A 57 17.15 -2.68 -2.34
C HIS A 57 18.03 -3.87 -2.69
N SER A 58 17.61 -4.69 -3.66
CA SER A 58 18.40 -5.84 -4.11
C SER A 58 19.76 -5.41 -4.67
N ILE A 59 19.78 -4.37 -5.52
CA ILE A 59 21.03 -3.87 -6.11
C ILE A 59 21.96 -3.32 -5.02
N ILE A 60 21.44 -2.52 -4.09
CA ILE A 60 22.19 -1.98 -2.95
C ILE A 60 22.79 -3.08 -2.08
N LEU A 61 22.07 -4.18 -1.86
CA LEU A 61 22.57 -5.32 -1.10
C LEU A 61 23.61 -6.14 -1.84
N SER A 62 23.56 -6.17 -3.18
CA SER A 62 24.47 -6.95 -4.02
C SER A 62 25.82 -6.26 -4.28
N ALA A 63 25.88 -4.93 -4.17
CA ALA A 63 27.09 -4.15 -4.39
C ALA A 63 27.75 -3.73 -3.06
N PRO A 64 29.09 -3.82 -2.92
CA PRO A 64 29.82 -3.25 -1.79
C PRO A 64 29.64 -1.72 -1.72
N ASN A 65 29.77 -1.05 -2.87
CA ASN A 65 29.55 0.37 -3.02
C ASN A 65 28.48 0.63 -4.11
N PRO A 66 27.20 0.74 -3.74
CA PRO A 66 26.12 1.00 -4.69
C PRO A 66 26.28 2.38 -5.33
N GLU A 67 25.97 2.48 -6.62
CA GLU A 67 25.96 3.76 -7.32
C GLU A 67 25.05 4.78 -6.63
N GLY A 68 25.52 6.03 -6.51
CA GLY A 68 24.76 7.10 -5.87
C GLY A 68 23.39 7.33 -6.52
N LYS A 69 23.29 7.11 -7.83
CA LYS A 69 22.05 7.23 -8.60
C LYS A 69 20.94 6.29 -8.10
N ILE A 70 21.28 5.05 -7.75
CA ILE A 70 20.30 4.06 -7.25
C ILE A 70 19.75 4.48 -5.88
N LYS A 71 20.60 5.11 -5.06
CA LYS A 71 20.18 5.65 -3.76
C LYS A 71 19.28 6.87 -3.92
N GLU A 72 19.58 7.76 -4.86
CA GLU A 72 18.72 8.90 -5.20
C GLU A 72 17.34 8.43 -5.71
N GLU A 73 17.33 7.47 -6.64
CA GLU A 73 16.10 6.85 -7.13
C GLU A 73 15.28 6.20 -6.01
N LEU A 74 15.94 5.48 -5.08
CA LEU A 74 15.29 4.90 -3.90
C LEU A 74 14.70 5.98 -2.98
N GLU A 75 15.40 7.08 -2.76
CA GLU A 75 14.89 8.20 -1.96
C GLU A 75 13.67 8.85 -2.59
N ASP A 76 13.67 9.05 -3.91
CA ASP A 76 12.54 9.63 -4.62
C ASP A 76 11.33 8.70 -4.63
N LEU A 77 11.52 7.40 -4.85
CA LEU A 77 10.46 6.41 -4.70
C LEU A 77 9.86 6.44 -3.29
N ASN A 78 10.70 6.47 -2.25
CA ASN A 78 10.23 6.56 -0.87
C ASN A 78 9.45 7.85 -0.61
N LYS A 79 9.87 9.00 -1.17
CA LYS A 79 9.12 10.28 -1.06
C LYS A 79 7.74 10.17 -1.72
N GLU A 80 7.66 9.58 -2.91
CA GLU A 80 6.38 9.45 -3.63
C GLU A 80 5.43 8.45 -2.96
N ILE A 81 5.97 7.34 -2.42
CA ILE A 81 5.20 6.39 -1.60
C ILE A 81 4.73 7.05 -0.29
N LYS A 82 5.43 8.03 0.28
CA LYS A 82 4.98 8.76 1.48
C LYS A 82 3.87 9.78 1.20
N LYS A 83 3.87 10.42 0.02
CA LYS A 83 2.87 11.46 -0.32
C LYS A 83 1.54 10.88 -0.81
N THR A 84 1.58 9.78 -1.56
CA THR A 84 0.40 9.20 -2.22
C THR A 84 -0.67 8.68 -1.24
N PRO A 85 -0.32 8.05 -0.11
CA PRO A 85 -1.26 7.56 0.90
C PRO A 85 -2.21 8.62 1.45
N ASN A 86 -1.71 9.82 1.73
CA ASN A 86 -2.54 10.92 2.22
C ASN A 86 -3.60 11.35 1.19
N LYS A 87 -3.25 11.31 -0.10
CA LYS A 87 -4.19 11.61 -1.19
C LYS A 87 -5.26 10.52 -1.32
N ILE A 88 -4.87 9.25 -1.27
CA ILE A 88 -5.79 8.11 -1.30
C ILE A 88 -6.76 8.18 -0.12
N ARG A 89 -6.25 8.44 1.09
CA ARG A 89 -7.05 8.59 2.30
C ARG A 89 -8.09 9.71 2.17
N ALA A 90 -7.69 10.88 1.70
CA ALA A 90 -8.61 12.00 1.51
C ALA A 90 -9.76 11.65 0.54
N LYS A 91 -9.45 10.95 -0.56
CA LYS A 91 -10.46 10.50 -1.53
C LYS A 91 -11.36 9.39 -0.99
N LEU A 92 -10.82 8.42 -0.26
CA LEU A 92 -11.62 7.38 0.41
C LEU A 92 -12.60 7.98 1.41
N LYS A 93 -12.14 8.96 2.21
CA LYS A 93 -12.99 9.69 3.15
C LYS A 93 -14.08 10.51 2.45
N ALA A 94 -13.78 11.12 1.31
CA ALA A 94 -14.79 11.83 0.50
C ALA A 94 -15.86 10.87 -0.05
N ILE A 95 -15.44 9.68 -0.51
CA ILE A 95 -16.37 8.62 -0.93
C ILE A 95 -17.25 8.19 0.25
N GLU A 96 -16.69 7.99 1.43
CA GLU A 96 -17.43 7.60 2.64
C GLU A 96 -18.46 8.66 3.05
N GLN A 97 -18.10 9.94 3.06
CA GLN A 97 -19.03 11.03 3.39
C GLN A 97 -20.20 11.15 2.39
N SER A 98 -20.05 10.63 1.18
CA SER A 98 -21.17 10.56 0.23
C SER A 98 -22.24 9.53 0.62
N PHE A 99 -21.98 8.66 1.59
CA PHE A 99 -22.96 7.66 2.05
C PHE A 99 -24.11 8.27 2.83
N ASP A 100 -23.86 9.35 3.59
CA ASP A 100 -24.83 9.96 4.51
C ASP A 100 -25.77 10.96 3.82
N GLN A 101 -25.44 11.44 2.62
CA GLN A 101 -26.24 12.44 1.89
C GLN A 101 -27.45 11.83 1.16
N ASP A 102 -27.45 10.52 0.91
CA ASP A 102 -28.43 9.87 0.02
C ASP A 102 -29.58 9.11 0.74
N GLU A 103 -29.71 9.14 2.07
CA GLU A 103 -30.77 8.45 2.85
C GLU A 103 -32.23 8.94 2.60
N SER A 104 -32.50 9.71 1.55
CA SER A 104 -33.80 10.36 1.32
C SER A 104 -34.73 9.73 0.26
N GLY A 105 -34.42 8.60 -0.39
CA GLY A 105 -35.42 7.93 -1.24
C GLY A 105 -35.05 6.60 -1.88
N ASN A 106 -35.96 5.61 -1.86
CA ASN A 106 -35.86 4.20 -2.29
C ASN A 106 -34.94 3.77 -3.48
N ARG A 107 -34.47 4.68 -4.36
CA ARG A 107 -33.34 4.46 -5.31
C ARG A 107 -31.97 4.36 -4.61
N THR A 108 -31.85 4.84 -3.38
CA THR A 108 -30.63 4.86 -2.55
C THR A 108 -29.99 3.49 -2.33
N SER A 109 -30.75 2.40 -2.31
CA SER A 109 -30.22 1.10 -1.83
C SER A 109 -29.14 0.49 -2.73
N VAL A 110 -29.29 0.56 -4.06
CA VAL A 110 -28.32 -0.04 -5.01
C VAL A 110 -27.09 0.84 -5.14
N ASP A 111 -27.27 2.15 -5.27
CA ASP A 111 -26.19 3.14 -5.34
C ASP A 111 -25.30 3.08 -4.07
N LEU A 112 -25.92 3.14 -2.89
CA LEU A 112 -25.23 3.03 -1.60
C LEU A 112 -24.46 1.70 -1.47
N ARG A 113 -25.04 0.58 -1.93
CA ARG A 113 -24.36 -0.74 -1.94
C ARG A 113 -23.15 -0.75 -2.86
N ILE A 114 -23.25 -0.16 -4.05
CA ILE A 114 -22.12 -0.05 -4.98
C ILE A 114 -21.02 0.80 -4.34
N ARG A 115 -21.36 1.98 -3.78
CA ARG A 115 -20.41 2.88 -3.12
C ARG A 115 -19.70 2.21 -1.94
N ARG A 116 -20.44 1.58 -1.02
CA ARG A 116 -19.88 0.84 0.13
C ARG A 116 -18.98 -0.31 -0.31
N THR A 117 -19.37 -1.05 -1.34
CA THR A 117 -18.57 -2.17 -1.87
C THR A 117 -17.26 -1.67 -2.47
N GLN A 118 -17.29 -0.64 -3.31
CA GLN A 118 -16.08 -0.06 -3.91
C GLN A 118 -15.17 0.54 -2.84
N HIS A 119 -15.71 1.29 -1.89
CA HIS A 119 -14.93 1.83 -0.77
C HIS A 119 -14.22 0.71 0.02
N SER A 120 -14.95 -0.35 0.40
CA SER A 120 -14.36 -1.50 1.10
C SER A 120 -13.24 -2.18 0.29
N VAL A 121 -13.45 -2.39 -1.02
CA VAL A 121 -12.45 -3.00 -1.90
C VAL A 121 -11.21 -2.12 -2.06
N LEU A 122 -11.38 -0.82 -2.28
CA LEU A 122 -10.28 0.13 -2.44
C LEU A 122 -9.47 0.27 -1.14
N SER A 123 -10.15 0.38 0.01
CA SER A 123 -9.50 0.43 1.32
C SER A 123 -8.66 -0.81 1.59
N ARG A 124 -9.20 -2.02 1.32
CA ARG A 124 -8.44 -3.27 1.46
C ARG A 124 -7.22 -3.31 0.53
N LYS A 125 -7.37 -2.97 -0.75
CA LYS A 125 -6.25 -2.93 -1.70
C LYS A 125 -5.17 -1.91 -1.32
N PHE A 126 -5.58 -0.78 -0.76
CA PHE A 126 -4.65 0.22 -0.27
C PHE A 126 -3.83 -0.28 0.92
N VAL A 127 -4.50 -0.90 1.91
CA VAL A 127 -3.82 -1.55 3.04
C VAL A 127 -2.85 -2.62 2.55
N GLU A 128 -3.28 -3.50 1.65
CA GLU A 128 -2.43 -4.55 1.04
C GLU A 128 -1.15 -3.95 0.42
N ALA A 129 -1.28 -2.90 -0.40
CA ALA A 129 -0.14 -2.24 -1.03
C ALA A 129 0.84 -1.62 -0.02
N MET A 130 0.32 -0.97 1.04
CA MET A 130 1.14 -0.40 2.10
C MET A 130 1.79 -1.49 2.97
N THR A 131 1.12 -2.62 3.17
CA THR A 131 1.68 -3.76 3.91
C THR A 131 2.84 -4.38 3.14
N GLU A 132 2.72 -4.53 1.82
CA GLU A 132 3.82 -5.00 0.97
C GLU A 132 5.01 -4.04 0.99
N TYR A 133 4.76 -2.73 1.01
CA TYR A 133 5.82 -1.74 1.22
C TYR A 133 6.53 -1.91 2.57
N ASN A 134 5.78 -2.06 3.66
CA ASN A 134 6.35 -2.28 4.99
C ASN A 134 7.18 -3.57 5.08
N LYS A 135 6.70 -4.66 4.46
CA LYS A 135 7.45 -5.92 4.36
C LYS A 135 8.77 -5.73 3.61
N ALA A 136 8.75 -5.00 2.49
CA ALA A 136 9.96 -4.70 1.72
C ALA A 136 10.99 -3.93 2.56
N GLN A 137 10.54 -2.89 3.27
CA GLN A 137 11.39 -2.09 4.16
C GLN A 137 11.97 -2.94 5.31
N THR A 138 11.14 -3.73 5.99
CA THR A 138 11.57 -4.61 7.10
C THR A 138 12.57 -5.67 6.62
N LEU A 139 12.34 -6.26 5.44
CA LEU A 139 13.27 -7.22 4.85
C LEU A 139 14.63 -6.58 4.53
N PHE A 140 14.62 -5.39 3.94
CA PHE A 140 15.86 -4.65 3.66
C PHE A 140 16.60 -4.28 4.95
N ARG A 141 15.89 -3.91 6.01
CA ARG A 141 16.46 -3.65 7.36
C ARG A 141 17.20 -4.87 7.87
N LYS A 142 16.52 -6.02 7.89
CA LYS A 142 17.07 -7.29 8.39
C LYS A 142 18.32 -7.70 7.61
N ARG A 143 18.28 -7.60 6.27
CA ARG A 143 19.44 -7.94 5.42
C ARG A 143 20.61 -6.97 5.61
N SER A 144 20.33 -5.67 5.73
CA SER A 144 21.34 -4.65 5.98
C SER A 144 22.01 -4.85 7.35
N LYS A 145 21.24 -5.15 8.40
CA LYS A 145 21.75 -5.54 9.72
C LYS A 145 22.68 -6.76 9.62
N GLY A 146 22.25 -7.81 8.92
CA GLY A 146 23.07 -9.01 8.69
C GLY A 146 24.38 -8.74 7.93
N ARG A 147 24.39 -7.80 6.97
CA ARG A 147 25.63 -7.36 6.31
C ARG A 147 26.59 -6.71 7.30
N ILE A 148 26.11 -5.79 8.13
CA ILE A 148 26.94 -5.12 9.15
C ILE A 148 27.48 -6.14 10.15
N GLN A 149 26.64 -7.07 10.63
CA GLN A 149 27.07 -8.13 11.53
C GLN A 149 28.21 -8.97 10.93
N ARG A 150 28.07 -9.37 9.66
CA ARG A 150 29.12 -10.11 8.96
C ARG A 150 30.41 -9.29 8.80
N GLN A 151 30.31 -7.99 8.53
CA GLN A 151 31.49 -7.11 8.47
C GLN A 151 32.21 -7.04 9.82
N LEU A 152 31.47 -6.96 10.93
CA LEU A 152 32.03 -7.01 12.29
C LEU A 152 32.74 -8.34 12.56
N GLU A 153 32.13 -9.47 12.19
CA GLU A 153 32.72 -10.80 12.36
C GLU A 153 34.01 -10.97 11.56
N ILE A 154 34.08 -10.45 10.32
CA ILE A 154 35.30 -10.48 9.49
C ILE A 154 36.44 -9.69 10.15
N THR A 155 36.12 -8.59 10.84
CA THR A 155 37.09 -7.79 11.60
C THR A 155 37.48 -8.41 12.94
N GLY A 156 36.98 -9.62 13.25
CA GLY A 156 37.26 -10.34 14.49
C GLY A 156 36.38 -9.93 15.67
N ARG A 157 35.32 -9.15 15.45
CA ARG A 157 34.40 -8.69 16.49
C ARG A 157 33.09 -9.48 16.43
N THR A 158 32.96 -10.46 17.31
CA THR A 158 31.67 -11.13 17.54
C THR A 158 30.71 -10.17 18.23
N THR A 159 29.58 -9.89 17.60
CA THR A 159 28.55 -8.98 18.12
C THR A 159 27.21 -9.70 18.10
N THR A 160 26.52 -9.73 19.23
CA THR A 160 25.17 -10.31 19.32
C THR A 160 24.13 -9.42 18.64
N ASP A 161 22.95 -9.97 18.33
CA ASP A 161 21.88 -9.21 17.69
C ASP A 161 21.42 -8.00 18.54
N ALA A 162 21.40 -8.17 19.87
CA ALA A 162 21.02 -7.13 20.83
C ALA A 162 22.06 -6.02 20.91
N GLU A 163 23.35 -6.37 20.99
CA GLU A 163 24.44 -5.39 20.97
C GLU A 163 24.46 -4.62 19.65
N LEU A 164 24.23 -5.30 18.52
CA LEU A 164 24.17 -4.64 17.22
C LEU A 164 22.99 -3.67 17.13
N GLU A 165 21.84 -4.01 17.72
CA GLU A 165 20.68 -3.10 17.80
C GLU A 165 21.00 -1.86 18.64
N GLU A 166 21.60 -2.04 19.83
CA GLU A 166 22.05 -0.93 20.68
C GLU A 166 23.06 -0.04 19.95
N MET A 167 23.97 -0.64 19.18
CA MET A 167 24.93 0.09 18.35
C MET A 167 24.25 0.93 17.26
N LEU A 168 23.20 0.42 16.62
CA LEU A 168 22.41 1.17 15.63
C LEU A 168 21.61 2.31 16.30
N GLU A 169 21.04 2.07 17.48
CA GLU A 169 20.26 3.05 18.26
C GLU A 169 21.12 4.16 18.87
N SER A 170 22.34 3.85 19.34
CA SER A 170 23.24 4.80 20.01
C SER A 170 23.69 5.95 19.12
N ARG A 171 23.47 5.87 17.79
CA ARG A 171 23.83 6.86 16.75
C ARG A 171 25.29 7.32 16.74
N ARG A 172 26.18 6.71 17.53
CA ARG A 172 27.60 7.09 17.63
C ARG A 172 28.38 6.54 16.44
N PRO A 173 28.89 7.39 15.51
CA PRO A 173 29.65 6.92 14.36
C PRO A 173 30.94 6.18 14.76
N SER A 174 31.50 6.54 15.93
CA SER A 174 32.77 6.04 16.43
C SER A 174 32.81 4.53 16.67
N VAL A 175 31.65 3.90 16.91
CA VAL A 175 31.56 2.46 17.21
C VAL A 175 31.83 1.61 15.96
N PHE A 176 31.62 2.18 14.76
CA PHE A 176 31.84 1.53 13.47
C PHE A 176 33.10 2.03 12.75
N THR A 177 33.76 3.10 13.22
CA THR A 177 34.90 3.71 12.51
C THR A 177 36.26 3.09 12.82
N CYS A 178 36.43 2.33 13.91
CA CYS A 178 37.77 1.86 14.27
C CYS A 178 38.27 0.69 13.42
N ASP A 179 37.40 -0.19 12.93
CA ASP A 179 37.82 -1.42 12.22
C ASP A 179 36.99 -1.76 10.98
N ILE A 180 35.95 -0.98 10.66
CA ILE A 180 34.96 -1.38 9.66
C ILE A 180 35.07 -0.54 8.38
N ILE A 181 35.12 -1.26 7.26
CA ILE A 181 35.12 -0.77 5.88
C ILE A 181 34.03 0.29 5.69
N SER A 182 34.32 1.34 4.90
CA SER A 182 33.42 2.45 4.52
C SER A 182 31.97 2.02 4.25
N ASP A 183 31.77 0.84 3.68
CA ASP A 183 30.50 0.16 3.42
C ASP A 183 29.55 0.10 4.64
N SER A 184 30.05 -0.05 5.87
CA SER A 184 29.21 -0.14 7.07
C SER A 184 28.66 1.20 7.54
N GLN A 185 29.38 2.31 7.30
CA GLN A 185 28.85 3.64 7.57
C GLN A 185 27.70 3.98 6.62
N ILE A 186 27.86 3.61 5.35
CA ILE A 186 26.85 3.75 4.30
C ILE A 186 25.60 2.94 4.68
N THR A 187 25.78 1.66 5.03
CA THR A 187 24.68 0.76 5.40
C THR A 187 23.93 1.25 6.65
N ARG A 188 24.63 1.85 7.62
CA ARG A 188 24.00 2.45 8.82
C ARG A 188 23.10 3.63 8.47
N GLN A 189 23.55 4.53 7.60
CA GLN A 189 22.75 5.68 7.18
C GLN A 189 21.45 5.21 6.50
N ASP A 190 21.55 4.17 5.67
CA ASP A 190 20.41 3.57 4.99
C ASP A 190 19.43 2.93 6.00
N ILE A 191 19.93 2.25 7.05
CA ILE A 191 19.09 1.72 8.15
C ILE A 191 18.38 2.85 8.93
N MET A 192 19.03 3.98 9.20
CA MET A 192 18.39 5.09 9.93
C MET A 192 17.26 5.76 9.13
N LYS A 193 17.45 5.94 7.81
CA LYS A 193 16.39 6.47 6.91
C LYS A 193 15.21 5.50 6.86
N LEU A 194 15.52 4.22 6.80
CA LEU A 194 14.56 3.13 6.81
C LEU A 194 13.70 3.09 8.07
N GLU A 195 14.30 3.24 9.25
CA GLU A 195 13.57 3.28 10.53
C GLU A 195 12.61 4.46 10.61
N THR A 196 13.02 5.62 10.10
CA THR A 196 12.12 6.78 9.97
C THR A 196 10.95 6.44 9.06
N SER A 197 11.19 5.81 7.91
CA SER A 197 10.12 5.38 7.00
C SER A 197 9.20 4.32 7.61
N ILE A 198 9.72 3.35 8.37
CA ILE A 198 8.91 2.31 9.02
C ILE A 198 8.03 2.92 10.12
N ARG A 199 8.55 3.88 10.89
CA ARG A 199 7.79 4.58 11.94
C ARG A 199 6.61 5.38 11.35
N GLU A 200 6.86 6.13 10.28
CA GLU A 200 5.80 6.87 9.58
C GLU A 200 4.71 5.94 8.99
N LEU A 201 5.09 4.75 8.51
CA LEU A 201 4.11 3.74 8.07
C LEU A 201 3.28 3.20 9.22
N HIS A 202 3.90 2.99 10.38
CA HIS A 202 3.21 2.54 11.58
C HIS A 202 2.13 3.54 12.00
N ASP A 203 2.46 4.83 12.02
CA ASP A 203 1.49 5.90 12.32
C ASP A 203 0.32 5.89 11.31
N MET A 204 0.62 5.67 10.02
CA MET A 204 -0.42 5.53 9.00
C MET A 204 -1.30 4.28 9.18
N PHE A 205 -0.72 3.15 9.61
CA PHE A 205 -1.48 1.93 9.89
C PHE A 205 -2.36 2.07 11.12
N MET A 206 -1.91 2.77 12.17
CA MET A 206 -2.74 3.09 13.33
C MET A 206 -3.95 3.93 12.93
N ASP A 207 -3.74 4.96 12.11
CA ASP A 207 -4.81 5.78 11.55
C ASP A 207 -5.80 4.96 10.70
N MET A 208 -5.32 4.01 9.91
CA MET A 208 -6.18 3.15 9.08
C MET A 208 -6.87 2.05 9.87
N ALA A 209 -6.26 1.50 10.91
CA ALA A 209 -6.91 0.52 11.78
C ALA A 209 -8.14 1.14 12.47
N MET A 210 -8.01 2.38 12.95
CA MET A 210 -9.15 3.17 13.45
C MET A 210 -10.22 3.42 12.36
N PHE A 211 -9.81 3.53 11.09
CA PHE A 211 -10.70 3.74 9.95
C PHE A 211 -11.39 2.46 9.44
N VAL A 212 -10.78 1.29 9.62
CA VAL A 212 -11.32 -0.01 9.15
C VAL A 212 -12.19 -0.68 10.22
N GLU A 213 -11.92 -0.45 11.51
CA GLU A 213 -12.74 -0.98 12.62
C GLU A 213 -14.19 -0.47 12.58
N THR A 214 -14.45 0.68 11.97
CA THR A 214 -15.79 1.24 11.74
C THR A 214 -16.51 0.65 10.52
N LEU A 215 -15.82 -0.16 9.69
CA LEU A 215 -16.31 -0.66 8.40
C LEU A 215 -16.59 -2.17 8.38
N SER A 216 -16.43 -2.89 9.49
CA SER A 216 -16.76 -4.33 9.55
C SER A 216 -18.26 -4.52 9.80
N PRO A 217 -19.05 -4.97 8.80
CA PRO A 217 -20.39 -5.48 9.10
C PRO A 217 -20.27 -6.73 10.00
N PRO A 218 -21.21 -6.99 10.91
CA PRO A 218 -21.24 -8.22 11.68
C PRO A 218 -21.44 -9.40 10.71
N GLY A 219 -20.34 -10.02 10.25
CA GLY A 219 -20.39 -11.12 9.30
C GLY A 219 -19.14 -11.37 8.45
N SER A 220 -18.14 -10.47 8.44
CA SER A 220 -16.85 -10.75 7.79
C SER A 220 -15.78 -11.15 8.80
N GLU A 221 -15.79 -12.42 9.22
CA GLU A 221 -14.62 -13.05 9.83
C GLU A 221 -13.54 -13.24 8.76
N VAL A 222 -12.67 -12.24 8.59
CA VAL A 222 -11.36 -12.46 7.96
C VAL A 222 -10.30 -11.77 8.81
N GLY A 223 -9.59 -12.60 9.58
CA GLY A 223 -8.23 -12.36 10.03
C GLY A 223 -8.02 -11.10 10.88
N ARG A 224 -8.12 -11.26 12.20
CA ARG A 224 -7.45 -10.35 13.13
C ARG A 224 -5.99 -10.22 12.70
N PHE A 225 -5.54 -8.99 12.56
CA PHE A 225 -4.12 -8.66 12.63
C PHE A 225 -3.62 -9.04 14.04
N GLN A 226 -2.91 -10.16 14.12
CA GLN A 226 -1.94 -10.50 15.17
C GLN A 226 -0.60 -10.73 14.51
#